data_AF-X1T9U3-F1
#
_entry.id   AF-X1T9U3-F1
#
_cell.length_a   1.000
_cell.length_b   1.000
_cell.length_c   1.000
_cell.angle_alpha   90.00
_cell.angle_beta   90.00
_cell.angle_gamma   90.00
#
_symmetry.space_group_name_H-M   'P 1'
#
loop_
_entity.id
_entity.type
_entity.pdbx_description
1 polymer ?
#
loop_
_entity_poly.entity_id
_entity_poly.type
_entity_poly.pdbx_seq_one_letter_code
_entity_poly.pdbx_strand_id
1 'polypeptide(L)'
;MSQFDLLIKNGKLVIPQCGIIEGNIGVRGEKVAAILSPSEEVSAKKEVDISGKYVLPGIIDPHSHPGYPGTPYGSFYEAFGTETTSAAVGGITTNIHFYRQYGQQPSPYEDFWEIMDLAVVYLTSQDLEMLRLSLLPDLPRRKPGIFSTPFQR
;
A
#
# COMPACT_ATOMS: atom_id res chain seq x y z
N MET A 1 10.17 -11.59 -27.10
CA MET A 1 9.27 -10.90 -26.14
C MET A 1 9.67 -11.33 -24.74
N SER A 2 9.64 -10.43 -23.76
CA SER A 2 9.98 -10.77 -22.38
C SER A 2 8.92 -11.69 -21.77
N GLN A 3 9.35 -12.58 -20.86
CA GLN A 3 8.43 -13.48 -20.16
C GLN A 3 7.61 -12.74 -19.09
N PHE A 4 8.19 -11.72 -18.46
CA PHE A 4 7.53 -10.89 -17.45
C PHE A 4 7.60 -9.39 -17.77
N ASP A 5 6.75 -8.61 -17.09
CA ASP A 5 6.82 -7.14 -17.09
C ASP A 5 7.79 -6.65 -16.02
N LEU A 6 7.76 -7.26 -14.83
CA LEU A 6 8.68 -6.99 -13.72
C LEU A 6 9.21 -8.29 -13.14
N LEU A 7 10.50 -8.33 -12.84
CA LEU A 7 11.16 -9.40 -12.10
C LEU A 7 11.82 -8.82 -10.84
N ILE A 8 11.44 -9.34 -9.68
CA ILE A 8 12.05 -9.02 -8.37
C ILE A 8 12.99 -10.17 -8.03
N LYS A 9 14.29 -9.90 -7.89
CA LYS A 9 15.35 -10.93 -7.84
C LYS A 9 16.03 -11.02 -6.48
N ASN A 10 16.47 -12.23 -6.13
CA ASN A 10 17.34 -12.52 -4.99
C ASN A 10 16.70 -12.15 -3.63
N GLY A 11 15.39 -12.33 -3.52
CA GLY A 11 14.63 -12.00 -2.33
C GLY A 11 14.50 -13.16 -1.34
N LYS A 12 14.33 -12.82 -0.06
CA LYS A 12 13.80 -13.75 0.96
C LYS A 12 12.29 -13.63 0.99
N LEU A 13 11.60 -14.52 0.29
CA LEU A 13 10.16 -14.51 0.11
C LEU A 13 9.48 -15.11 1.36
N VAL A 14 8.64 -14.33 2.02
CA VAL A 14 7.83 -14.78 3.16
C VAL A 14 6.53 -15.34 2.61
N ILE A 15 6.42 -16.66 2.59
CA ILE A 15 5.25 -17.37 2.09
C ILE A 15 4.44 -17.89 3.28
N PRO A 16 3.18 -17.44 3.45
CA PRO A 16 2.30 -17.96 4.48
C PRO A 16 2.28 -19.50 4.48
N GLN A 17 2.30 -20.10 5.67
CA GLN A 17 2.34 -21.55 5.89
C GLN A 17 3.57 -22.31 5.35
N CYS A 18 4.38 -21.73 4.46
CA CYS A 18 5.59 -22.35 3.92
C CYS A 18 6.88 -21.83 4.58
N GLY A 19 6.85 -20.64 5.17
CA GLY A 19 8.00 -20.01 5.79
C GLY A 19 8.77 -19.10 4.83
N ILE A 20 10.08 -18.98 5.04
CA ILE A 20 10.95 -18.10 4.25
C ILE A 20 11.71 -18.95 3.22
N ILE A 21 11.61 -18.58 1.96
CA ILE A 21 12.38 -19.18 0.86
C ILE A 21 13.20 -18.12 0.12
N GLU A 22 14.32 -18.52 -0.48
CA GLU A 22 15.05 -17.65 -1.40
C GLU A 22 14.51 -17.84 -2.82
N GLY A 23 14.26 -16.74 -3.53
CA GLY A 23 13.70 -16.83 -4.87
C GLY A 23 13.48 -15.49 -5.54
N ASN A 24 12.89 -15.58 -6.73
CA ASN A 24 12.51 -14.43 -7.56
C ASN A 24 10.99 -14.40 -7.74
N ILE A 25 10.42 -13.23 -7.93
CA ILE A 25 8.99 -13.05 -8.26
C ILE A 25 8.87 -12.46 -9.67
N GLY A 26 8.18 -13.18 -10.55
CA GLY A 26 7.80 -12.71 -11.87
C GLY A 26 6.39 -12.12 -11.86
N VAL A 27 6.25 -10.88 -12.33
CA VAL A 27 4.97 -10.16 -12.44
C VAL A 27 4.62 -9.93 -13.91
N ARG A 28 3.37 -10.22 -14.27
CA ARG A 28 2.82 -9.94 -15.61
C ARG A 28 1.48 -9.22 -15.48
N GLY A 29 1.36 -8.06 -16.11
CA GLY A 29 0.28 -7.12 -15.83
C GLY A 29 0.24 -6.80 -14.34
N GLU A 30 -0.91 -7.05 -13.71
CA GLU A 30 -1.18 -6.73 -12.31
C GLU A 30 -1.12 -7.98 -11.40
N LYS A 31 -0.56 -9.09 -11.90
CA LYS A 31 -0.54 -10.37 -11.17
C LYS A 31 0.87 -10.87 -10.96
N VAL A 32 1.09 -11.45 -9.79
CA VAL A 32 2.21 -12.37 -9.56
C VAL A 32 1.97 -13.59 -10.46
N ALA A 33 2.81 -13.74 -11.47
CA ALA A 33 2.68 -14.77 -12.50
C ALA A 33 3.55 -16.00 -12.19
N ALA A 34 4.63 -15.83 -11.43
CA ALA A 34 5.49 -16.93 -11.00
C ALA A 34 6.27 -16.61 -9.73
N ILE A 35 6.54 -17.66 -8.95
CA ILE A 35 7.61 -17.70 -7.94
C ILE A 35 8.68 -18.63 -8.50
N LEU A 36 9.89 -18.13 -8.64
CA LEU A 36 10.98 -18.78 -9.37
C LEU A 36 12.14 -19.08 -8.42
N SER A 37 12.91 -20.12 -8.73
CA SER A 37 14.16 -20.36 -8.00
C SER A 37 15.20 -19.27 -8.29
N PRO A 38 16.16 -19.00 -7.39
CA PRO A 38 17.19 -17.98 -7.61
C PRO A 38 18.02 -18.20 -8.89
N SER A 39 18.23 -19.46 -9.26
CA SER A 39 19.02 -19.87 -10.43
C SER A 39 18.24 -19.90 -11.75
N GLU A 40 16.93 -19.65 -11.72
CA GLU A 40 16.10 -19.74 -12.92
C GLU A 40 16.30 -18.52 -13.83
N GLU A 41 16.78 -18.77 -15.04
CA GLU A 41 17.00 -17.73 -16.03
C GLU A 41 15.70 -17.39 -16.77
N VAL A 42 15.22 -16.17 -16.56
CA VAL A 42 14.03 -15.63 -17.22
C VAL A 42 14.28 -14.22 -17.74
N SER A 43 13.43 -13.74 -18.65
CA SER A 43 13.51 -12.37 -19.17
C SER A 43 12.33 -11.53 -18.68
N ALA A 44 12.60 -10.27 -18.31
CA ALA A 44 11.57 -9.31 -17.93
C ALA A 44 11.82 -7.94 -18.59
N LYS A 45 10.78 -7.10 -18.72
CA LYS A 45 10.96 -5.72 -19.20
C LYS A 45 11.72 -4.87 -18.19
N LYS A 46 11.51 -5.13 -16.89
CA LYS A 46 12.18 -4.47 -15.77
C LYS A 46 12.65 -5.51 -14.77
N GLU A 47 13.87 -5.34 -14.27
CA GLU A 47 14.43 -6.16 -13.20
C GLU A 47 14.80 -5.28 -12.00
N VAL A 48 14.57 -5.80 -10.79
CA VAL A 48 14.94 -5.17 -9.54
C VAL A 48 15.61 -6.21 -8.65
N ASP A 49 16.87 -5.97 -8.30
CA ASP A 49 17.60 -6.81 -7.33
C ASP A 49 17.34 -6.31 -5.90
N ILE A 50 16.90 -7.23 -5.04
CA ILE A 50 16.59 -6.98 -3.64
C ILE A 50 17.39 -7.88 -2.70
N SER A 51 18.59 -8.30 -3.13
CA SER A 51 19.51 -9.13 -2.37
C SER A 51 19.59 -8.73 -0.88
N GLY A 52 19.40 -9.71 -0.01
CA GLY A 52 19.43 -9.52 1.45
C GLY A 52 18.15 -8.93 2.06
N LYS A 53 17.14 -8.57 1.25
CA LYS A 53 15.86 -8.05 1.72
C LYS A 53 14.77 -9.12 1.75
N TYR A 54 13.74 -8.86 2.55
CA TYR A 54 12.53 -9.67 2.60
C TYR A 54 11.48 -9.15 1.62
N VAL A 55 10.70 -10.07 1.06
CA VAL A 55 9.47 -9.76 0.32
C VAL A 55 8.31 -10.34 1.08
N LEU A 56 7.36 -9.48 1.42
CA LEU A 56 6.12 -9.86 2.09
C LEU A 56 4.95 -9.55 1.17
N PRO A 57 3.84 -10.30 1.26
CA PRO A 57 2.56 -9.81 0.78
C PRO A 57 2.26 -8.44 1.39
N GLY A 58 1.64 -7.56 0.62
CA GLY A 58 1.17 -6.29 1.16
C GLY A 58 0.13 -6.52 2.26
N ILE A 59 0.16 -5.68 3.29
CA ILE A 59 -0.71 -5.83 4.46
C ILE A 59 -2.13 -5.43 4.09
N ILE A 60 -3.09 -6.21 4.60
CA ILE A 60 -4.52 -5.87 4.57
C ILE A 60 -4.88 -5.31 5.94
N ASP A 61 -5.24 -4.03 5.99
CA ASP A 61 -5.72 -3.37 7.20
C ASP A 61 -7.26 -3.38 7.21
N PRO A 62 -7.90 -4.19 8.08
CA PRO A 62 -9.36 -4.30 8.12
C PRO A 62 -10.02 -3.14 8.88
N HIS A 63 -9.26 -2.20 9.44
CA HIS A 63 -9.80 -1.20 10.36
C HIS A 63 -9.15 0.17 10.16
N SER A 64 -9.74 0.97 9.28
CA SER A 64 -9.35 2.37 9.08
C SER A 64 -10.57 3.31 9.03
N HIS A 65 -10.34 4.57 9.39
CA HIS A 65 -11.37 5.62 9.45
C HIS A 65 -10.91 6.87 8.70
N PRO A 66 -10.88 6.83 7.35
CA PRO A 66 -10.45 7.98 6.58
C PRO A 66 -11.36 9.18 6.78
N GLY A 67 -10.74 10.36 6.95
CA GLY A 67 -11.48 11.62 7.04
C GLY A 67 -12.35 11.74 8.30
N TYR A 68 -11.85 11.25 9.44
CA TYR A 68 -12.58 11.32 10.72
C TYR A 68 -13.17 12.72 10.99
N PRO A 69 -14.49 12.83 11.24
CA PRO A 69 -15.15 14.12 11.46
C PRO A 69 -14.55 14.88 12.64
N GLY A 70 -14.13 16.13 12.42
CA GLY A 70 -13.46 16.97 13.41
C GLY A 70 -11.94 16.98 13.30
N THR A 71 -11.36 16.29 12.31
CA THR A 71 -9.97 16.52 11.91
C THR A 71 -9.86 17.80 11.07
N PRO A 72 -8.79 18.60 11.23
CA PRO A 72 -8.61 19.86 10.51
C PRO A 72 -8.22 19.68 9.03
N TYR A 73 -8.29 18.46 8.49
CA TYR A 73 -7.68 18.07 7.23
C TYR A 73 -8.73 17.89 6.13
N GLY A 74 -9.22 19.01 5.60
CA GLY A 74 -9.87 19.07 4.29
C GLY A 74 -11.14 18.22 4.12
N SER A 75 -11.49 17.96 2.86
CA SER A 75 -12.60 17.06 2.49
C SER A 75 -12.25 15.59 2.74
N PHE A 76 -13.26 14.71 2.81
CA PHE A 76 -13.05 13.26 2.89
C PHE A 76 -12.08 12.75 1.82
N TYR A 77 -12.19 13.26 0.58
CA TYR A 77 -11.33 12.88 -0.54
C TYR A 77 -9.86 13.22 -0.33
N GLU A 78 -9.56 14.39 0.23
CA GLU A 78 -8.18 14.81 0.52
C GLU A 78 -7.59 13.97 1.66
N ALA A 79 -8.38 13.73 2.71
CA ALA A 79 -7.98 12.84 3.79
C ALA A 79 -7.73 11.42 3.27
N PHE A 80 -8.66 10.86 2.48
CA PHE A 80 -8.53 9.54 1.89
C PHE A 80 -7.26 9.37 1.06
N GLY A 81 -6.93 10.33 0.20
CA GLY A 81 -5.70 10.30 -0.59
C GLY A 81 -4.43 10.34 0.26
N THR A 82 -4.37 11.21 1.28
CA THR A 82 -3.19 11.31 2.16
C THR A 82 -3.04 10.09 3.07
N GLU A 83 -4.13 9.52 3.57
CA GLU A 83 -4.12 8.36 4.45
C GLU A 83 -3.76 7.07 3.72
N THR A 84 -4.32 6.83 2.53
CA THR A 84 -3.95 5.68 1.68
C THR A 84 -2.50 5.76 1.21
N THR A 85 -2.00 6.97 0.91
CA THR A 85 -0.58 7.20 0.64
C THR A 85 0.29 6.81 1.85
N SER A 86 -0.09 7.26 3.05
CA SER A 86 0.61 6.90 4.28
C SER A 86 0.58 5.39 4.53
N ALA A 87 -0.54 4.73 4.24
CA ALA A 87 -0.71 3.29 4.36
C ALA A 87 0.26 2.55 3.41
N ALA A 88 0.35 2.97 2.14
CA ALA A 88 1.25 2.38 1.16
C ALA A 88 2.72 2.51 1.55
N VAL A 89 3.14 3.65 2.10
CA VAL A 89 4.50 3.86 2.65
C VAL A 89 4.82 2.87 3.77
N GLY A 90 3.82 2.54 4.59
CA GLY A 90 3.92 1.53 5.66
C GLY A 90 3.81 0.07 5.19
N GLY A 91 3.60 -0.18 3.90
CA GLY A 91 3.42 -1.52 3.34
C GLY A 91 1.99 -2.06 3.41
N ILE A 92 1.00 -1.22 3.73
CA ILE A 92 -0.43 -1.56 3.64
C ILE A 92 -0.88 -1.28 2.20
N THR A 93 -1.31 -2.33 1.51
CA THR A 93 -1.73 -2.25 0.10
C THR A 93 -3.23 -2.41 -0.06
N THR A 94 -3.95 -2.72 1.02
CA THR A 94 -5.40 -2.86 1.02
C THR A 94 -5.94 -2.37 2.34
N ASN A 95 -6.86 -1.42 2.30
CA ASN A 95 -7.55 -0.89 3.47
C ASN A 95 -9.04 -1.24 3.37
N ILE A 96 -9.63 -1.60 4.51
CA ILE A 96 -11.08 -1.73 4.66
C ILE A 96 -11.51 -0.59 5.58
N HIS A 97 -12.43 0.21 5.06
CA HIS A 97 -12.86 1.45 5.69
C HIS A 97 -14.23 1.29 6.32
N PHE A 98 -14.39 1.89 7.50
CA PHE A 98 -15.72 2.12 8.06
C PHE A 98 -16.19 3.50 7.65
N TYR A 99 -17.23 3.56 6.82
CA TYR A 99 -17.86 4.83 6.50
C TYR A 99 -18.76 5.25 7.68
N ARG A 100 -18.41 6.36 8.35
CA ARG A 100 -19.15 6.89 9.50
C ARG A 100 -19.67 8.29 9.19
N GLN A 101 -20.97 8.39 8.90
CA GLN A 101 -21.66 9.68 8.78
C GLN A 101 -22.55 9.88 10.00
N TYR A 102 -22.14 10.77 10.92
CA TYR A 102 -22.96 11.17 12.06
C TYR A 102 -23.89 12.32 11.65
N GLY A 103 -25.19 12.04 11.52
CA GLY A 103 -26.25 13.06 11.55
C GLY A 103 -26.50 13.87 10.28
N GLN A 104 -26.00 13.45 9.11
CA GLN A 104 -26.33 14.07 7.81
C GLN A 104 -27.08 13.04 6.96
N GLN A 105 -28.21 13.43 6.34
CA GLN A 105 -28.93 12.66 5.32
C GLN A 105 -28.48 13.14 3.93
N PRO A 106 -28.40 12.25 2.91
CA PRO A 106 -28.82 10.86 2.94
C PRO A 106 -27.78 9.90 3.55
N SER A 107 -28.27 8.69 3.85
CA SER A 107 -27.49 7.55 4.36
C SER A 107 -26.41 7.11 3.35
N PRO A 108 -25.22 6.67 3.81
CA PRO A 108 -24.08 6.31 2.96
C PRO A 108 -24.30 5.12 2.02
N TYR A 109 -25.47 4.47 2.11
CA TYR A 109 -25.85 3.41 1.19
C TYR A 109 -26.57 3.92 -0.07
N GLU A 110 -26.88 5.22 -0.16
CA GLU A 110 -27.46 5.81 -1.35
C GLU A 110 -26.40 6.08 -2.44
N ASP A 111 -25.20 6.52 -2.04
CA ASP A 111 -24.05 6.80 -2.93
C ASP A 111 -22.96 5.70 -2.88
N PHE A 112 -23.30 4.52 -2.35
CA PHE A 112 -22.37 3.40 -2.14
C PHE A 112 -21.56 3.04 -3.39
N TRP A 113 -22.18 3.12 -4.57
CA TRP A 113 -21.55 2.76 -5.83
C TRP A 113 -20.46 3.76 -6.25
N GLU A 114 -20.66 5.05 -6.00
CA GLU A 114 -19.64 6.09 -6.27
C GLU A 114 -18.44 5.93 -5.34
N ILE A 115 -18.68 5.55 -4.07
CA ILE A 115 -17.63 5.25 -3.09
C ILE A 115 -16.86 3.97 -3.48
N MET A 116 -17.55 2.94 -3.98
CA MET A 116 -16.89 1.72 -4.45
C MET A 116 -16.00 1.97 -5.67
N ASP A 117 -16.43 2.81 -6.61
CA ASP A 117 -15.60 3.19 -7.76
C ASP A 117 -14.30 3.91 -7.35
N LEU A 118 -14.29 4.60 -6.21
CA LEU A 118 -13.10 5.21 -5.60
C LEU A 118 -12.26 4.26 -4.75
N ALA A 119 -12.88 3.25 -4.15
CA ALA A 119 -12.15 2.22 -3.41
C ALA A 119 -11.34 1.31 -4.36
N VAL A 120 -11.75 1.21 -5.63
CA VAL A 120 -10.99 0.58 -6.71
C VAL A 120 -10.02 1.58 -7.34
N VAL A 121 -9.22 2.28 -6.52
CA VAL A 121 -7.99 2.89 -7.01
C VAL A 121 -6.96 1.78 -7.11
N TYR A 122 -6.81 1.27 -8.35
CA TYR A 122 -5.64 0.48 -8.72
C TYR A 122 -4.40 1.22 -8.26
N LEU A 123 -3.51 0.56 -7.51
CA LEU A 123 -2.15 1.03 -7.34
C LEU A 123 -1.52 1.02 -8.74
N THR A 124 -1.62 2.15 -9.44
CA THR A 124 -1.10 2.29 -10.79
C THR A 124 0.41 2.52 -10.71
N SER A 125 1.08 2.50 -11.86
CA SER A 125 2.53 2.75 -11.94
C SER A 125 3.01 4.05 -11.28
N GLN A 126 2.13 5.03 -11.03
CA GLN A 126 2.47 6.27 -10.31
C GLN A 126 2.61 6.05 -8.80
N ASP A 127 1.85 5.11 -8.21
CA ASP A 127 1.94 4.78 -6.78
C ASP A 127 3.22 3.99 -6.45
N LEU A 128 3.77 3.28 -7.45
CA LEU A 128 5.08 2.64 -7.36
C LEU A 128 6.25 3.64 -7.27
N GLU A 129 6.10 4.86 -7.80
CA GLU A 129 7.10 5.94 -7.66
C GLU A 129 7.09 6.51 -6.23
N MET A 130 5.92 6.54 -5.57
CA MET A 130 5.79 6.91 -4.14
C MET A 130 6.40 5.86 -3.21
N LEU A 131 6.23 4.57 -3.52
CA LEU A 131 6.94 3.46 -2.85
C LEU A 131 8.47 3.52 -3.04
N ARG A 132 8.94 4.12 -4.14
CA ARG A 132 10.38 4.37 -4.37
C ARG A 132 10.92 5.48 -3.46
N LEU A 133 10.10 6.47 -3.11
CA LEU A 133 10.48 7.58 -2.23
C LEU A 133 10.58 7.15 -0.75
N SER A 134 9.77 6.18 -0.29
CA SER A 134 9.87 5.66 1.09
C SER A 134 11.08 4.76 1.34
N LEU A 135 11.73 4.27 0.28
CA LEU A 135 12.97 3.49 0.34
C LEU A 135 14.25 4.35 0.28
N LEU A 136 14.11 5.68 0.21
CA LEU A 136 15.25 6.60 0.32
C LEU A 136 15.50 6.97 1.79
N PRO A 137 16.75 6.86 2.29
CA PRO A 137 17.06 7.05 3.71
C PRO A 137 16.92 8.50 4.22
N ASP A 138 16.72 9.49 3.33
CA ASP A 138 16.83 10.91 3.64
C ASP A 138 15.53 11.71 3.44
N LEU A 139 14.38 11.17 3.88
CA LEU A 139 13.22 12.03 4.08
C LEU A 139 13.43 12.88 5.35
N PRO A 140 13.29 14.22 5.28
CA PRO A 140 13.49 15.08 6.43
C PRO A 140 12.47 14.73 7.52
N ARG A 141 12.95 14.15 8.63
CA ARG A 141 12.14 13.93 9.83
C ARG A 141 11.64 15.29 10.31
N ARG A 142 10.33 15.56 10.16
CA ARG A 142 9.70 16.72 10.83
C ARG A 142 9.96 16.59 12.33
N LYS A 143 10.53 17.63 12.94
CA LYS A 143 10.79 17.68 14.39
C LYS A 143 9.47 17.44 15.16
N PRO A 144 9.49 16.67 16.26
CA PRO A 144 8.31 16.50 17.09
C PRO A 144 8.04 17.81 17.84
N GLY A 145 7.03 18.54 17.39
CA GLY A 145 6.60 19.81 17.98
C GLY A 145 5.18 19.70 18.54
N ILE A 146 5.12 19.54 19.87
CA ILE A 146 4.05 20.01 20.78
C ILE A 146 2.66 19.37 20.59
N PHE A 147 2.43 18.24 21.29
CA PHE A 147 1.12 17.94 21.87
C PHE A 147 1.20 18.19 23.38
N SER A 148 0.69 19.34 23.82
CA SER A 148 0.29 19.54 25.21
C SER A 148 -1.20 19.87 25.22
N THR A 149 -2.04 18.86 25.39
CA THR A 149 -3.40 19.04 25.87
C THR A 149 -3.66 18.00 26.95
N PRO A 150 -4.07 18.41 28.17
CA PRO A 150 -4.29 17.49 29.27
C PRO A 150 -5.66 16.82 29.08
N PHE A 151 -5.67 15.49 29.01
CA PHE A 151 -6.89 14.71 29.14
C PHE A 151 -7.30 14.72 30.62
N GLN A 152 -8.31 15.50 30.99
CA GLN A 152 -9.01 15.32 32.27
C GLN A 152 -10.13 14.29 32.08
N ARG A 153 -10.17 13.32 33.00
CA ARG A 153 -11.16 12.24 33.09
C ARG A 153 -12.53 12.75 33.54
#